data_AF-A0A4P7QW10-F1
#
_entry.id   AF-A0A4P7QW10-F1
#
_cell.length_a   1.000
_cell.length_b   1.000
_cell.length_c   1.000
_cell.angle_alpha   90.00
_cell.angle_beta   90.00
_cell.angle_gamma   90.00
#
_symmetry.space_group_name_H-M   'P 1'
#
loop_
_entity.id
_entity.type
_entity.pdbx_description
1 polymer ?
#
loop_
_entity_poly.entity_id
_entity_poly.type
_entity_poly.pdbx_seq_one_letter_code
_entity_poly.pdbx_strand_id
1 'polypeptide(L)'
;MLSLVTRAAVETAIRNPSLDPDLRNLLAIRASQLADDTEPDIELGDLAHFHAVEAGDGMIEVKAALGFAVDINLVDGVAFGHSDFVPSWEWIEHHVGYFELAFVLSDDGFGHILLVPDQLGVDPRLLDLCKSYAS
;
A
#
# COMPACT_ATOMS: atom_id res chain seq x y z
N MET A 1 -2.23 -2.25 11.94
CA MET A 1 -2.49 -1.99 10.52
C MET A 1 -3.43 -0.80 10.40
N LEU A 2 -2.99 0.28 9.75
CA LEU A 2 -3.82 1.45 9.51
C LEU A 2 -4.45 1.40 8.11
N SER A 3 -5.77 1.18 8.03
CA SER A 3 -6.52 1.19 6.77
C SER A 3 -7.37 2.44 6.64
N LEU A 4 -7.20 3.18 5.55
CA LEU A 4 -7.85 4.45 5.24
C LEU A 4 -8.66 4.28 3.96
N VAL A 5 -9.97 4.09 4.12
CA VAL A 5 -10.90 3.71 3.04
C VAL A 5 -11.88 4.83 2.68
N THR A 6 -11.68 6.03 3.23
CA THR A 6 -12.49 7.22 2.94
C THR A 6 -11.61 8.45 2.89
N ARG A 7 -12.04 9.51 2.18
CA ARG A 7 -11.33 10.79 2.16
C ARG A 7 -11.12 11.35 3.56
N ALA A 8 -12.16 11.31 4.39
CA ALA A 8 -12.10 11.82 5.76
C ALA A 8 -11.05 11.09 6.61
N ALA A 9 -10.90 9.78 6.44
CA ALA A 9 -9.87 9.00 7.13
C ALA A 9 -8.47 9.39 6.67
N VAL A 10 -8.25 9.50 5.35
CA VAL A 10 -6.97 9.93 4.76
C VAL A 10 -6.59 11.33 5.24
N GLU A 11 -7.51 12.29 5.18
CA GLU A 11 -7.28 13.64 5.67
C GLU A 11 -6.97 13.72 7.16
N THR A 12 -7.65 12.89 7.96
CA THR A 12 -7.40 12.80 9.41
C THR A 12 -6.00 12.27 9.67
N ALA A 13 -5.56 11.25 8.93
CA ALA A 13 -4.21 10.71 9.02
C ALA A 13 -3.15 11.76 8.62
N ILE A 14 -3.33 12.47 7.50
CA ILE A 14 -2.42 13.54 7.05
C ILE A 14 -2.24 14.62 8.13
N ARG A 15 -3.30 14.97 8.86
CA ARG A 15 -3.24 16.00 9.91
C ARG A 15 -2.78 15.47 11.27
N ASN A 16 -2.62 14.16 11.45
CA ASN A 16 -2.30 13.57 12.74
C ASN A 16 -0.80 13.73 13.09
N PRO A 17 -0.40 14.60 14.02
CA PRO A 17 1.01 14.82 14.33
C PRO A 17 1.70 13.63 14.99
N SER A 18 0.96 12.61 15.45
CA SER A 18 1.55 11.38 16.00
C SER A 18 1.97 10.38 14.92
N LEU A 19 1.54 10.56 13.67
CA LEU A 19 1.98 9.72 12.56
C LEU A 19 3.33 10.20 12.01
N ASP A 20 4.08 9.24 11.48
CA ASP A 20 5.34 9.49 10.80
C ASP A 20 5.17 10.63 9.75
N PRO A 21 6.03 11.66 9.76
CA PRO A 21 5.96 12.74 8.78
C PRO A 21 6.07 12.28 7.33
N ASP A 22 6.87 11.25 7.03
CA ASP A 22 7.06 10.74 5.68
C ASP A 22 5.81 9.97 5.21
N LEU A 23 5.18 9.20 6.10
CA LEU A 23 3.87 8.58 5.83
C LEU A 23 2.81 9.64 5.50
N ARG A 24 2.73 10.70 6.33
CA ARG A 24 1.78 11.79 6.10
C ARG A 24 2.02 12.49 4.78
N ASN A 25 3.28 12.68 4.41
CA ASN A 25 3.66 13.29 3.15
C ASN A 25 3.25 12.41 1.96
N LEU A 26 3.51 11.10 2.01
CA LEU A 26 3.09 10.16 0.96
C LEU A 26 1.57 10.13 0.79
N LEU A 27 0.82 10.07 1.90
CA LEU A 27 -0.64 10.13 1.87
C LEU A 27 -1.14 11.44 1.24
N ALA A 28 -0.53 12.58 1.58
CA ALA A 28 -0.90 13.87 1.02
C ALA A 28 -0.62 13.95 -0.49
N ILE A 29 0.54 13.48 -0.93
CA ILE A 29 0.93 13.44 -2.35
C ILE A 29 -0.06 12.59 -3.14
N ARG A 30 -0.30 11.35 -2.73
CA ARG A 30 -1.19 10.43 -3.48
C ARG A 30 -2.65 10.87 -3.45
N ALA A 31 -3.13 11.38 -2.32
CA ALA A 31 -4.49 11.93 -2.24
C ALA A 31 -4.68 13.14 -3.17
N SER A 32 -3.66 14.00 -3.33
CA SER A 32 -3.70 15.11 -4.28
C SER A 32 -3.69 14.60 -5.72
N GLN A 33 -2.75 13.71 -6.06
CA GLN A 33 -2.64 13.15 -7.42
C GLN A 33 -3.94 12.48 -7.88
N LEU A 34 -4.54 11.64 -7.03
CA LEU A 34 -5.81 10.98 -7.36
C LEU A 34 -6.96 11.98 -7.51
N ALA A 35 -6.99 13.05 -6.72
CA ALA A 35 -8.01 14.09 -6.82
C ALA A 35 -7.83 14.96 -8.07
N ASP A 36 -6.60 15.23 -8.49
CA ASP A 36 -6.28 16.05 -9.67
C ASP A 36 -6.54 15.29 -10.98
N ASP A 37 -6.36 13.96 -10.97
CA ASP A 37 -6.54 13.08 -12.14
C ASP A 37 -7.98 12.55 -12.32
N THR A 38 -8.92 12.97 -11.45
CA THR A 38 -10.29 12.45 -11.41
C THR A 38 -11.34 13.57 -11.43
N GLU A 39 -12.56 13.26 -11.89
CA GLU A 39 -13.72 14.15 -11.80
C GLU A 39 -14.01 14.60 -10.34
N PRO A 40 -14.43 15.85 -10.11
CA PRO A 40 -14.56 16.42 -8.76
C PRO A 40 -15.60 15.76 -7.84
N ASP A 41 -16.54 15.00 -8.40
CA ASP A 41 -17.63 14.33 -7.68
C ASP A 41 -17.29 12.90 -7.24
N ILE A 42 -16.14 12.37 -7.67
CA ILE A 42 -15.69 11.03 -7.27
C ILE A 42 -15.00 11.10 -5.91
N GLU A 43 -15.43 10.21 -5.01
CA GLU A 43 -14.87 10.13 -3.67
C GLU A 43 -13.52 9.42 -3.67
N LEU A 44 -12.56 9.88 -2.86
CA LEU A 44 -11.21 9.31 -2.84
C LEU A 44 -11.21 7.81 -2.48
N GLY A 45 -12.12 7.40 -1.58
CA GLY A 45 -12.29 6.00 -1.21
C GLY A 45 -12.79 5.11 -2.34
N ASP A 46 -13.47 5.69 -3.35
CA ASP A 46 -13.91 4.96 -4.54
C ASP A 46 -12.79 4.83 -5.58
N LEU A 47 -11.71 5.60 -5.44
CA LEU A 47 -10.51 5.52 -6.28
C LEU A 47 -9.46 4.57 -5.70
N ALA A 48 -9.17 4.74 -4.40
CA ALA A 48 -8.17 3.92 -3.75
C ALA A 48 -8.37 3.80 -2.24
N HIS A 49 -7.99 2.64 -1.73
CA HIS A 49 -7.77 2.42 -0.30
C HIS A 49 -6.29 2.46 0.04
N PHE A 50 -5.93 3.18 1.10
CA PHE A 50 -4.56 3.24 1.61
C PHE A 50 -4.41 2.34 2.84
N HIS A 51 -3.33 1.56 2.89
CA HIS A 51 -3.02 0.67 3.99
C HIS A 51 -1.58 0.92 4.43
N ALA A 52 -1.35 1.32 5.68
CA ALA A 52 -0.01 1.61 6.20
C ALA A 52 0.38 0.64 7.32
N VAL A 53 1.44 -0.14 7.10
CA VAL A 53 1.94 -1.17 8.03
C VAL A 53 2.43 -0.48 9.30
N GLU A 54 1.96 -0.97 10.45
CA GLU A 54 2.34 -0.51 11.78
C GLU A 54 3.24 -1.54 12.47
N ALA A 55 3.86 -1.12 13.58
CA ALA A 55 4.68 -2.02 14.38
C ALA A 55 3.88 -3.23 14.87
N GLY A 56 4.35 -4.43 14.56
CA GLY A 56 3.70 -5.69 14.92
C GLY A 56 2.78 -6.27 13.84
N ASP A 57 2.51 -5.54 12.76
CA ASP A 57 1.83 -6.11 11.59
C ASP A 57 2.82 -6.95 10.76
N GLY A 58 2.34 -8.08 10.25
CA GLY A 58 3.06 -8.88 9.26
C GLY A 58 2.17 -9.32 8.10
N MET A 59 2.58 -10.38 7.41
CA MET A 59 1.85 -10.88 6.23
C MET A 59 0.38 -11.24 6.53
N ILE A 60 0.07 -11.68 7.75
CA ILE A 60 -1.29 -12.05 8.15
C ILE A 60 -2.19 -10.81 8.24
N GLU A 61 -1.73 -9.75 8.91
CA GLU A 61 -2.46 -8.49 9.07
C GLU A 61 -2.61 -7.76 7.74
N VAL A 62 -1.56 -7.74 6.91
CA VAL A 62 -1.62 -7.20 5.55
C VAL A 62 -2.67 -7.94 4.73
N LYS A 63 -2.64 -9.28 4.73
CA LYS A 63 -3.66 -10.08 4.02
C LYS A 63 -5.06 -9.81 4.53
N ALA A 64 -5.25 -9.69 5.84
CA ALA A 64 -6.57 -9.42 6.42
C ALA A 64 -7.11 -8.04 6.01
N ALA A 65 -6.24 -7.04 5.87
CA ALA A 65 -6.61 -5.68 5.49
C ALA A 65 -6.86 -5.50 3.99
N LEU A 66 -6.03 -6.13 3.14
CA LEU A 66 -6.17 -6.05 1.69
C LEU A 66 -7.19 -7.05 1.14
N GLY A 67 -7.42 -8.16 1.85
CA GLY A 67 -8.28 -9.26 1.39
C GLY A 67 -7.54 -10.31 0.53
N PHE A 68 -6.26 -10.11 0.24
CA PHE A 68 -5.43 -11.01 -0.57
C PHE A 68 -3.98 -11.06 -0.07
N ALA A 69 -3.25 -12.12 -0.41
CA ALA A 69 -1.86 -12.28 0.00
C ALA A 69 -0.93 -11.58 -1.00
N VAL A 70 -0.11 -10.64 -0.52
CA VAL A 70 0.81 -9.86 -1.37
C VAL A 70 2.04 -10.65 -1.81
N ASP A 71 2.35 -11.75 -1.11
CA ASP A 71 3.48 -12.63 -1.38
C ASP A 71 3.09 -13.88 -2.19
N ILE A 72 1.89 -13.88 -2.77
CA ILE A 72 1.37 -14.94 -3.65
C ILE A 72 0.79 -14.27 -4.89
N ASN A 73 1.19 -14.74 -6.08
CA ASN A 73 0.60 -14.28 -7.32
C ASN A 73 -0.89 -14.66 -7.37
N LEU A 74 -1.76 -13.69 -7.64
CA LEU A 74 -3.21 -13.86 -7.57
C LEU A 74 -3.81 -14.68 -8.72
N VAL A 75 -3.05 -14.89 -9.80
CA VAL A 75 -3.48 -15.62 -11.01
C VAL A 75 -3.06 -17.08 -10.95
N ASP A 76 -1.77 -17.36 -10.72
CA ASP A 76 -1.21 -18.72 -10.77
C ASP A 76 -0.91 -19.33 -9.40
N GLY A 77 -1.01 -18.55 -8.32
CA GLY A 77 -0.79 -19.01 -6.95
C GLY A 77 0.67 -19.26 -6.58
N VAL A 78 1.64 -18.87 -7.42
CA VAL A 78 3.06 -19.01 -7.11
C VAL A 78 3.44 -18.06 -5.97
N ALA A 79 4.18 -18.56 -4.98
CA ALA A 79 4.57 -17.81 -3.79
C ALA A 79 5.96 -17.19 -3.92
N PHE A 80 6.16 -16.05 -3.25
CA PHE A 80 7.45 -15.36 -3.16
C PHE A 80 8.53 -16.29 -2.57
N GLY A 81 9.69 -16.29 -3.23
CA GLY A 81 10.82 -17.21 -3.00
C GLY A 81 10.92 -18.31 -4.06
N HIS A 82 9.88 -18.53 -4.87
CA HIS A 82 9.95 -19.41 -6.03
C HIS A 82 10.62 -18.68 -7.23
N SER A 83 11.32 -19.41 -8.09
CA SER A 83 12.01 -18.85 -9.28
C SER A 83 11.05 -18.19 -10.27
N ASP A 84 9.84 -18.71 -10.34
CA ASP A 84 8.81 -18.30 -11.29
C ASP A 84 7.84 -17.28 -10.67
N PHE A 85 8.13 -16.77 -9.46
CA PHE A 85 7.27 -15.80 -8.81
C PHE A 85 7.26 -14.48 -9.59
N VAL A 86 6.06 -14.08 -10.01
CA VAL A 86 5.77 -12.77 -10.57
C VAL A 86 4.80 -12.08 -9.63
N PRO A 87 5.07 -10.84 -9.20
CA PRO A 87 4.14 -10.13 -8.31
C PRO A 87 2.85 -9.69 -9.02
N SER A 88 1.81 -9.41 -8.22
CA SER A 88 0.51 -8.94 -8.72
C SER A 88 0.23 -7.44 -8.52
N TRP A 89 1.22 -6.67 -8.03
CA TRP A 89 1.13 -5.21 -8.04
C TRP A 89 1.44 -4.66 -9.43
N GLU A 90 0.88 -3.49 -9.74
CA GLU A 90 1.20 -2.73 -10.95
C GLU A 90 2.61 -2.12 -10.86
N TRP A 91 2.95 -1.58 -9.68
CA TRP A 91 4.27 -1.03 -9.41
C TRP A 91 4.59 -1.06 -7.92
N ILE A 92 5.90 -0.97 -7.64
CA ILE A 92 6.47 -0.80 -6.31
C ILE A 92 7.59 0.24 -6.38
N GLU A 93 7.60 1.18 -5.46
CA GLU A 93 8.61 2.25 -5.39
C GLU A 93 9.13 2.41 -3.96
N HIS A 94 10.42 2.69 -3.81
CA HIS A 94 11.00 3.04 -2.52
C HIS A 94 11.12 4.56 -2.38
N HIS A 95 10.42 5.07 -1.37
CA HIS A 95 10.47 6.45 -0.93
C HIS A 95 11.35 6.58 0.31
N VAL A 96 11.55 7.81 0.79
CA VAL A 96 12.25 8.03 2.05
C VAL A 96 11.49 7.31 3.19
N GLY A 97 12.09 6.23 3.71
CA GLY A 97 11.59 5.48 4.86
C GLY A 97 10.43 4.52 4.59
N TYR A 98 9.93 4.42 3.35
CA TYR A 98 8.74 3.63 3.01
C TYR A 98 8.85 2.98 1.63
N PHE A 99 8.38 1.74 1.53
CA PHE A 99 7.99 1.14 0.25
C PHE A 99 6.52 1.41 -0.01
N GLU A 100 6.17 1.70 -1.26
CA GLU A 100 4.80 1.87 -1.71
C GLU A 100 4.50 0.85 -2.81
N LEU A 101 3.46 0.06 -2.63
CA LEU A 101 2.98 -0.92 -3.60
C LEU A 101 1.57 -0.53 -4.04
N ALA A 102 1.32 -0.49 -5.34
CA ALA A 102 0.00 -0.23 -5.89
C ALA A 102 -0.56 -1.46 -6.58
N PHE A 103 -1.76 -1.87 -6.17
CA PHE A 103 -2.50 -2.98 -6.77
C PHE A 103 -3.76 -2.44 -7.42
N VAL A 104 -3.92 -2.66 -8.72
CA VAL A 104 -5.18 -2.42 -9.44
C VAL A 104 -5.66 -3.78 -9.92
N LEU A 105 -6.68 -4.33 -9.25
CA LEU A 105 -7.07 -5.73 -9.42
C LEU A 105 -8.31 -5.92 -10.32
N SER A 106 -8.97 -4.82 -10.66
CA SER A 106 -10.15 -4.76 -11.52
C SER A 106 -9.97 -3.73 -12.64
N ASP A 107 -10.83 -3.82 -13.65
CA ASP A 107 -10.82 -2.94 -14.82
C ASP A 107 -11.45 -1.56 -14.57
N ASP A 108 -12.08 -1.36 -13.41
CA ASP A 108 -12.65 -0.09 -12.96
C ASP A 108 -11.60 0.93 -12.50
N GLY A 109 -10.33 0.51 -12.37
CA GLY A 109 -9.22 1.37 -11.96
C GLY A 109 -9.09 1.57 -10.45
N PHE A 110 -9.91 0.88 -9.64
CA PHE A 110 -9.81 0.95 -8.18
C PHE A 110 -8.49 0.35 -7.67
N GLY A 111 -7.82 1.07 -6.78
CA GLY A 111 -6.50 0.72 -6.26
C GLY A 111 -6.45 0.36 -4.78
N HIS A 112 -5.57 -0.58 -4.42
CA HIS A 112 -5.03 -0.70 -3.07
C HIS A 112 -3.60 -0.16 -3.04
N ILE A 113 -3.32 0.81 -2.18
CA ILE A 113 -1.98 1.34 -1.94
C ILE A 113 -1.48 0.83 -0.59
N LEU A 114 -0.45 0.00 -0.60
CA LEU A 114 0.20 -0.52 0.60
C LEU A 114 1.50 0.24 0.87
N LEU A 115 1.59 0.85 2.05
CA LEU A 115 2.73 1.63 2.54
C LEU A 115 3.44 0.83 3.64
N VAL A 116 4.65 0.38 3.37
CA VAL A 116 5.45 -0.46 4.26
C VAL A 116 6.66 0.33 4.76
N PRO A 117 6.80 0.62 6.06
CA PRO A 117 7.98 1.29 6.58
C PRO A 117 9.27 0.47 6.31
N ASP A 118 10.33 1.07 5.78
CA ASP A 118 11.65 0.43 5.66
C ASP A 118 12.44 0.56 6.96
N GLN A 119 12.03 -0.19 7.97
CA GLN A 119 12.70 -0.18 9.28
C GLN A 119 12.70 -1.54 9.95
N LEU A 120 13.63 -1.70 10.90
CA LEU A 120 13.65 -2.85 11.80
C LEU A 120 12.34 -2.91 12.60
N GLY A 121 11.76 -4.11 12.69
CA GLY A 121 10.51 -4.36 13.41
C GLY A 121 9.29 -4.56 12.51
N VAL A 122 9.40 -4.23 11.21
CA VAL A 122 8.48 -4.74 10.18
C VAL A 122 8.83 -6.20 9.86
N ASP A 123 7.82 -7.00 9.52
CA ASP A 123 7.99 -8.40 9.12
C ASP A 123 9.12 -8.57 8.09
N PRO A 124 10.18 -9.34 8.41
CA PRO A 124 11.32 -9.52 7.51
C PRO A 124 10.92 -10.06 6.14
N ARG A 125 9.91 -10.94 6.05
CA ARG A 125 9.45 -11.47 4.76
C ARG A 125 8.83 -10.38 3.90
N LEU A 126 8.13 -9.42 4.51
CA LEU A 126 7.54 -8.29 3.82
C LEU A 126 8.61 -7.31 3.36
N LEU A 127 9.62 -7.03 4.20
CA LEU A 127 10.76 -6.21 3.82
C LEU A 127 11.58 -6.85 2.69
N ASP A 128 11.84 -8.16 2.76
CA ASP A 128 12.57 -8.89 1.72
C ASP A 128 11.82 -8.85 0.39
N LEU A 129 10.48 -9.01 0.42
CA LEU A 129 9.63 -8.86 -0.75
C LEU A 129 9.79 -7.44 -1.34
N CYS A 130 9.62 -6.41 -0.52
CA CYS A 130 9.71 -5.02 -1.00
C CYS A 130 11.10 -4.71 -1.59
N LYS A 131 12.17 -5.09 -0.89
CA LYS A 131 13.56 -4.86 -1.32
C LYS A 131 13.96 -5.62 -2.58
N SER A 132 13.29 -6.74 -2.86
CA SER A 132 13.58 -7.53 -4.06
C SER A 132 13.06 -6.88 -5.34
N TYR A 133 12.07 -5.99 -5.24
CA TYR A 133 11.35 -5.47 -6.41
C TYR A 133 11.24 -3.95 -6.48
N ALA A 134 11.41 -3.23 -5.37
CA ALA A 134 11.40 -1.77 -5.36
C ALA A 134 12.54 -1.23 -6.23
N SER A 135 12.21 -0.20 -7.01
CA SER A 135 13.19 0.59 -7.78
C SER A 135 13.81 1.70 -6.95
#